data_AF-A0A7M6UUL6-F1
#
_entry.id   AF-A0A7M6UUL6-F1
#
_cell.length_a   1.000
_cell.length_b   1.000
_cell.length_c   1.000
_cell.angle_alpha   90.00
_cell.angle_beta   90.00
_cell.angle_gamma   90.00
#
_symmetry.space_group_name_H-M   'P 1'
#
loop_
_entity.id
_entity.type
_entity.pdbx_description
1 polymer ?
#
loop_
_entity_poly.entity_id
_entity_poly.type
_entity_poly.pdbx_seq_one_letter_code
_entity_poly.pdbx_strand_id
1 'polypeptide(L)'
;MEEFRHNGRDFEYCPDLDNVTMPETTPRRKKNKKPLPTECVFCRNNGEEEAYYRKHLLKDADGRVSCPVLRAYTCPICGACGDIAHTVKYCPKGTKNPGTLATVNAFKLLRNSMGKRRVK
;
A
#
# COMPACT_ATOMS: atom_id res chain seq x y z
N MET A 1 14.68 -10.78 37.90
CA MET A 1 14.01 -9.67 37.17
C MET A 1 15.07 -9.01 36.30
N GLU A 2 15.58 -9.76 35.31
CA GLU A 2 16.80 -9.41 34.54
C GLU A 2 16.56 -9.27 33.03
N GLU A 3 15.35 -9.54 32.52
CA GLU A 3 15.08 -9.65 31.07
C GLU A 3 14.40 -8.43 30.42
N PHE A 4 14.44 -7.26 31.06
CA PHE A 4 13.74 -6.06 30.54
C PHE A 4 14.64 -4.91 30.06
N ARG A 5 15.98 -5.06 30.04
CA ARG A 5 16.90 -3.94 29.73
C ARG A 5 17.62 -4.04 28.37
N HIS A 6 17.25 -4.99 27.51
CA HIS A 6 17.85 -5.12 26.17
C HIS A 6 17.07 -4.38 25.07
N ASN A 7 16.49 -3.22 25.40
CA ASN A 7 16.09 -2.25 24.39
C ASN A 7 16.66 -0.88 24.76
N GLY A 8 17.87 -0.66 24.29
CA GLY A 8 18.30 0.66 23.85
C GLY A 8 19.05 1.48 24.90
N ARG A 9 20.30 1.74 24.54
CA ARG A 9 21.06 2.96 24.84
C ARG A 9 21.85 2.92 26.16
N ASP A 10 22.87 2.08 26.19
CA ASP A 10 24.06 2.40 26.98
C ASP A 10 24.89 3.44 26.21
N PHE A 11 24.81 4.66 26.72
CA PHE A 11 25.57 5.83 26.33
C PHE A 11 26.69 5.97 27.38
N GLU A 12 27.95 5.89 26.94
CA GLU A 12 29.21 6.18 27.66
C GLU A 12 29.73 5.22 28.76
N TYR A 13 30.91 4.65 28.52
CA TYR A 13 32.18 5.21 29.04
C TYR A 13 33.37 4.48 28.38
N CYS A 14 34.03 5.11 27.41
CA CYS A 14 35.37 4.71 26.98
C CYS A 14 36.32 5.86 27.34
N PRO A 15 37.28 5.65 28.26
CA PRO A 15 38.25 6.68 28.64
C PRO A 15 39.16 7.00 27.45
N ASP A 16 39.41 8.29 27.28
CA ASP A 16 40.10 8.92 26.16
C ASP A 16 41.51 8.35 25.94
N LEU A 17 41.75 7.73 24.79
CA LEU A 17 43.07 7.59 24.18
C LEU A 17 42.94 7.67 22.64
N ASP A 18 43.03 8.90 22.15
CA ASP A 18 43.75 9.33 20.95
C ASP A 18 43.82 8.37 19.75
N ASN A 19 42.92 8.54 18.77
CA ASN A 19 43.31 8.90 17.38
C ASN A 19 42.16 8.80 16.38
N VAL A 20 42.20 9.74 15.46
CA VAL A 20 41.26 10.05 14.37
C VAL A 20 41.10 8.87 13.40
N THR A 21 39.89 8.27 13.30
CA THR A 21 39.31 7.83 12.01
C THR A 21 37.79 7.64 12.15
N MET A 22 37.01 8.36 11.33
CA MET A 22 35.54 8.35 11.28
C MET A 22 34.97 6.99 10.79
N PRO A 23 33.73 6.63 11.18
CA PRO A 23 33.19 5.29 10.98
C PRO A 23 32.62 5.06 9.58
N GLU A 24 32.98 3.90 9.02
CA GLU A 24 32.48 3.30 7.79
C GLU A 24 30.95 3.29 7.73
N THR A 25 30.42 3.86 6.65
CA THR A 25 29.00 3.89 6.34
C THR A 25 28.44 2.49 6.17
N THR A 26 27.51 2.11 7.04
CA THR A 26 26.75 0.85 6.94
C THR A 26 26.18 0.64 5.52
N PRO A 27 26.29 -0.56 4.93
CA PRO A 27 25.68 -0.84 3.63
C PRO A 27 24.16 -0.77 3.77
N ARG A 28 23.54 0.24 3.15
CA ARG A 28 22.09 0.40 3.07
C ARG A 28 21.46 -0.91 2.60
N ARG A 29 20.54 -1.45 3.41
CA ARG A 29 19.69 -2.60 3.11
C ARG A 29 19.21 -2.52 1.66
N LYS A 30 19.70 -3.41 0.78
CA LYS A 30 19.22 -3.54 -0.61
C LYS A 30 17.70 -3.67 -0.54
N LYS A 31 17.00 -2.64 -1.00
CA LYS A 31 15.53 -2.61 -1.07
C LYS A 31 15.16 -3.72 -2.06
N ASN A 32 14.73 -4.89 -1.55
CA ASN A 32 14.30 -6.02 -2.38
C ASN A 32 13.32 -5.48 -3.42
N LYS A 33 13.77 -5.42 -4.69
CA LYS A 33 12.88 -5.09 -5.80
C LYS A 33 11.87 -6.22 -5.85
N LYS A 34 10.63 -5.94 -5.44
CA LYS A 34 9.55 -6.92 -5.51
C LYS A 34 9.49 -7.42 -6.96
N PRO A 35 9.40 -8.74 -7.20
CA PRO A 35 9.29 -9.26 -8.55
C PRO A 35 8.12 -8.57 -9.25
N LEU A 36 8.31 -8.22 -10.53
CA LEU A 36 7.26 -7.58 -11.32
C LEU A 36 6.04 -8.52 -11.34
N PRO A 37 4.81 -7.98 -11.21
CA PRO A 37 3.60 -8.79 -11.24
C PRO A 37 3.55 -9.60 -12.54
N THR A 38 3.42 -10.91 -12.44
CA THR A 38 3.30 -11.82 -13.59
C THR A 38 1.85 -12.04 -14.02
N GLU A 39 0.90 -11.44 -13.30
CA GLU A 39 -0.53 -11.68 -13.48
C GLU A 39 -1.35 -10.41 -13.18
N CYS A 40 -2.56 -10.35 -13.73
CA CYS A 40 -3.48 -9.25 -13.53
C CYS A 40 -4.10 -9.30 -12.13
N VAL A 41 -3.57 -8.46 -11.23
CA VAL A 41 -4.06 -8.31 -9.85
C VAL A 41 -5.53 -7.87 -9.80
N PHE A 42 -5.99 -7.09 -10.77
CA PHE A 42 -7.38 -6.62 -10.83
C PHE A 42 -8.36 -7.77 -11.09
N CYS A 43 -8.13 -8.55 -12.14
CA CYS A 43 -8.95 -9.73 -12.46
C CYS A 43 -8.88 -10.79 -11.36
N ARG A 44 -7.68 -11.04 -10.79
CA ARG A 44 -7.53 -11.95 -9.65
C ARG A 44 -8.37 -11.51 -8.44
N ASN A 45 -8.40 -10.22 -8.13
CA ASN A 45 -9.18 -9.69 -7.02
C ASN A 45 -10.70 -9.72 -7.28
N ASN A 46 -11.11 -9.72 -8.54
CA ASN A 46 -12.51 -9.89 -8.94
C ASN A 46 -12.96 -11.36 -8.99
N GLY A 47 -12.05 -12.32 -8.73
CA GLY A 47 -12.37 -13.74 -8.76
C GLY A 47 -12.43 -14.35 -10.16
N GLU A 48 -11.77 -13.73 -11.14
CA GLU A 48 -11.65 -14.30 -12.48
C GLU A 48 -10.84 -15.61 -12.46
N GLU A 49 -11.01 -16.43 -13.51
CA GLU A 49 -10.29 -17.70 -13.64
C GLU A 49 -8.77 -17.49 -13.70
N GLU A 50 -8.00 -18.41 -13.10
CA GLU A 50 -6.52 -18.38 -13.11
C GLU A 50 -5.93 -18.38 -14.52
N ALA A 51 -6.51 -19.17 -15.42
CA ALA A 51 -6.10 -19.15 -16.82
C ALA A 51 -6.38 -17.79 -17.49
N TYR A 52 -7.33 -17.00 -17.00
CA TYR A 52 -7.66 -15.69 -17.57
C TYR A 52 -6.77 -14.57 -17.01
N TYR A 53 -6.68 -14.44 -15.69
CA TYR A 53 -5.91 -13.35 -15.09
C TYR A 53 -4.39 -13.50 -15.29
N ARG A 54 -3.89 -14.69 -15.63
CA ARG A 54 -2.47 -14.91 -16.00
C ARG A 54 -2.13 -14.57 -17.44
N LYS A 55 -3.13 -14.38 -18.32
CA LYS A 55 -2.89 -14.03 -19.75
C LYS A 55 -2.50 -12.57 -19.97
N HIS A 56 -2.66 -11.71 -18.96
CA HIS A 56 -2.44 -10.28 -19.11
C HIS A 56 -1.99 -9.66 -17.78
N LEU A 57 -1.50 -8.42 -17.86
CA LEU A 57 -1.11 -7.62 -16.71
C LEU A 57 -2.13 -6.50 -16.46
N LEU A 58 -2.07 -5.89 -15.27
CA LEU A 58 -2.89 -4.72 -14.97
C LEU A 58 -2.43 -3.49 -15.75
N LYS A 59 -1.10 -3.29 -15.80
CA LYS A 59 -0.46 -2.18 -16.50
C LYS A 59 0.76 -2.69 -17.27
N ASP A 60 1.01 -2.08 -18.42
CA ASP A 60 2.18 -2.35 -19.25
C ASP A 60 3.41 -1.58 -18.77
N ALA A 61 4.56 -1.82 -19.43
CA ALA A 61 5.82 -1.13 -19.14
C ALA A 61 5.70 0.40 -19.27
N ASP A 62 4.85 0.88 -20.17
CA ASP A 62 4.56 2.30 -20.37
C ASP A 62 3.63 2.90 -19.30
N GLY A 63 3.15 2.09 -18.34
CA GLY A 63 2.22 2.52 -17.30
C GLY A 63 0.75 2.64 -17.74
N ARG A 64 0.45 2.29 -19.00
CA ARG A 64 -0.91 2.21 -19.56
C ARG A 64 -1.65 0.97 -19.05
N VAL A 65 -2.97 1.04 -18.96
CA VAL A 65 -3.80 -0.10 -18.52
C VAL A 65 -3.90 -1.13 -19.64
N SER A 66 -3.38 -2.35 -19.43
CA SER A 66 -3.53 -3.46 -20.38
C SER A 66 -4.71 -4.38 -20.08
N CYS A 67 -5.20 -4.40 -18.84
CA CYS A 67 -6.29 -5.30 -18.46
C CYS A 67 -7.56 -5.03 -19.30
N PRO A 68 -8.05 -5.99 -20.11
CA PRO A 68 -9.19 -5.77 -21.00
C PRO A 68 -10.47 -5.41 -20.24
N VAL A 69 -10.67 -6.01 -19.06
CA VAL A 69 -11.82 -5.71 -18.20
C VAL A 69 -11.78 -4.26 -17.72
N LEU A 70 -10.63 -3.80 -17.22
CA LEU A 70 -10.50 -2.43 -16.74
C LEU A 70 -10.54 -1.44 -17.92
N ARG A 71 -9.98 -1.78 -19.08
CA ARG A 71 -10.04 -0.94 -20.29
C ARG A 71 -11.45 -0.71 -20.80
N ALA A 72 -12.30 -1.73 -20.74
CA ALA A 72 -13.72 -1.64 -21.12
C ALA A 72 -14.56 -0.84 -20.12
N TYR A 73 -14.05 -0.63 -18.90
CA TYR A 73 -14.74 0.15 -17.88
C TYR A 73 -14.56 1.66 -18.11
N THR A 74 -15.67 2.36 -18.32
CA THR A 74 -15.72 3.81 -18.40
C THR A 74 -15.98 4.39 -17.02
N CYS A 75 -15.07 5.23 -16.53
CA CYS A 75 -15.23 5.90 -15.24
C CYS A 75 -16.47 6.83 -15.28
N PRO A 76 -17.47 6.64 -14.41
CA PRO A 76 -18.70 7.44 -14.43
C PRO A 76 -18.51 8.89 -13.96
N ILE A 77 -17.37 9.20 -13.31
CA ILE A 77 -17.07 10.55 -12.81
C ILE A 77 -16.38 11.40 -13.88
N CYS A 78 -15.43 10.82 -14.61
CA CYS A 78 -14.59 11.58 -15.54
C CYS A 78 -14.65 11.13 -16.99
N GLY A 79 -15.32 10.01 -17.29
CA GLY A 79 -15.45 9.45 -18.63
C GLY A 79 -14.21 8.71 -19.15
N ALA A 80 -13.13 8.59 -18.37
CA ALA A 80 -11.91 7.91 -18.81
C ALA A 80 -12.14 6.41 -19.02
N CYS A 81 -11.60 5.87 -20.12
CA CYS A 81 -11.64 4.45 -20.49
C CYS A 81 -10.33 4.06 -21.22
N GLY A 82 -10.18 2.79 -21.62
CA GLY A 82 -9.01 2.30 -22.36
C GLY A 82 -7.69 2.44 -21.59
N ASP A 83 -6.69 3.06 -22.20
CA ASP A 83 -5.33 3.19 -21.66
C ASP A 83 -5.26 3.95 -20.33
N ILE A 84 -6.21 4.88 -20.11
CA ILE A 84 -6.31 5.74 -18.92
C ILE A 84 -7.44 5.30 -17.96
N ALA A 85 -8.00 4.11 -18.18
CA ALA A 85 -9.09 3.60 -17.38
C ALA A 85 -8.70 3.44 -15.91
N HIS A 86 -9.68 3.65 -15.04
CA HIS A 86 -9.50 3.49 -13.60
C HIS A 86 -10.87 3.28 -12.95
N THR A 87 -10.86 2.68 -11.76
CA THR A 87 -12.10 2.55 -10.97
C THR A 87 -12.43 3.88 -10.29
N VAL A 88 -13.72 4.06 -9.94
CA VAL A 88 -14.25 5.25 -9.25
C VAL A 88 -13.34 5.72 -8.10
N LYS A 89 -12.85 4.78 -7.28
CA LYS A 89 -11.99 5.04 -6.12
C LYS A 89 -10.68 5.77 -6.48
N TYR A 90 -10.14 5.48 -7.65
CA TYR A 90 -8.87 6.06 -8.12
C TYR A 90 -9.08 7.18 -9.14
N CYS A 91 -10.31 7.69 -9.26
CA CYS A 91 -10.60 8.79 -10.16
C CYS A 91 -9.88 10.07 -9.73
N PRO A 92 -9.10 10.73 -10.62
CA PRO A 92 -8.42 11.98 -10.30
C PRO A 92 -9.42 13.12 -10.08
N LYS A 93 -10.59 13.07 -10.74
CA LYS A 93 -11.71 13.99 -10.54
C LYS A 93 -12.68 13.52 -9.45
N GLY A 94 -12.44 12.35 -8.86
CA GLY A 94 -13.24 11.85 -7.75
C GLY A 94 -13.08 12.77 -6.56
N THR A 95 -14.18 13.06 -5.86
CA THR A 95 -14.10 13.75 -4.59
C THR A 95 -13.29 12.85 -3.66
N LYS A 96 -12.03 13.21 -3.41
CA LYS A 96 -11.23 12.64 -2.34
C LYS A 96 -11.80 13.17 -1.03
N ASN A 97 -13.08 12.92 -0.76
CA ASN A 97 -13.70 13.25 0.50
C ASN A 97 -13.38 12.10 1.45
N PRO A 98 -12.42 12.25 2.38
CA PRO A 98 -12.35 11.36 3.53
C PRO A 98 -13.63 11.43 4.39
N GLY A 99 -14.51 12.41 4.13
CA GLY A 99 -15.79 12.62 4.83
C GLY A 99 -16.96 11.76 4.35
N THR A 100 -16.92 11.19 3.13
CA THR A 100 -17.89 10.15 2.77
C THR A 100 -17.34 8.80 3.23
N LEU A 101 -17.25 8.63 4.55
CA LEU A 101 -17.26 7.30 5.12
C LEU A 101 -18.46 6.59 4.51
N ALA A 102 -18.22 5.56 3.69
CA ALA A 102 -19.28 4.62 3.35
C ALA A 102 -20.02 4.33 4.66
N THR A 103 -21.34 4.48 4.70
CA THR A 103 -22.16 4.41 5.93
C THR A 103 -21.74 3.23 6.82
N VAL A 104 -21.30 2.14 6.19
CA VAL A 104 -20.71 0.93 6.80
C VAL A 104 -19.47 1.16 7.70
N ASN A 105 -18.55 2.06 7.35
CA ASN A 105 -17.33 2.37 8.12
C ASN A 105 -17.58 3.39 9.23
N ALA A 106 -18.57 4.27 9.07
CA ALA A 106 -18.97 5.19 10.14
C ALA A 106 -19.44 4.41 11.39
N PHE A 107 -20.15 3.29 11.22
CA PHE A 107 -20.57 2.44 12.33
C PHE A 107 -19.41 1.83 13.14
N LYS A 108 -18.21 1.71 12.55
CA LYS A 108 -17.02 1.22 13.27
C LYS A 108 -16.42 2.28 14.19
N LEU A 109 -16.59 3.58 13.88
CA LEU A 109 -16.15 4.68 14.74
C LEU A 109 -17.02 4.81 16.00
N LEU A 110 -18.26 4.33 15.94
CA LEU A 110 -19.19 4.30 17.08
C LEU A 110 -18.93 3.17 18.08
N ARG A 111 -17.94 2.28 17.82
CA ARG A 111 -17.60 1.15 18.70
C ARG A 111 -16.17 1.29 19.21
N ASN A 112 -15.93 0.93 20.47
CA ASN A 112 -14.57 0.81 21.00
C ASN A 112 -13.91 -0.51 20.54
N SER A 113 -12.63 -0.70 20.87
CA SER A 113 -11.85 -1.92 20.54
C SER A 113 -12.45 -3.22 21.11
N MET A 114 -13.37 -3.13 22.07
CA MET A 114 -14.14 -4.26 22.62
C MET A 114 -15.54 -4.42 21.97
N GLY A 115 -15.82 -3.68 20.89
CA GLY A 115 -17.08 -3.77 20.15
C GLY A 115 -18.29 -3.12 20.84
N LYS A 116 -18.13 -2.50 22.01
CA LYS A 116 -19.23 -1.81 22.71
C LYS A 116 -19.56 -0.50 22.02
N ARG A 117 -20.85 -0.26 21.77
CA ARG A 117 -21.35 1.01 21.23
C ARG A 117 -21.14 2.09 22.29
N ARG A 118 -20.54 3.22 21.90
CA ARG A 118 -20.47 4.41 22.76
C ARG A 118 -21.87 5.02 22.82
N VAL A 119 -22.57 4.83 23.93
CA VAL A 119 -23.82 5.54 24.24
C VAL A 119 -23.43 6.96 24.63
N LYS A 120 -24.13 7.95 24.07
CA LYS A 120 -23.94 9.37 24.39
C LYS A 120 -24.86 9.74 25.55
#